data_AF-A0A0F9XR60-F1
#
_entry.id   AF-A0A0F9XR60-F1
#
_cell.length_a   1.000
_cell.length_b   1.000
_cell.length_c   1.000
_cell.angle_alpha   90.00
_cell.angle_beta   90.00
_cell.angle_gamma   90.00
#
_symmetry.space_group_name_H-M   'P 1'
#
loop_
_entity.id
_entity.type
_entity.pdbx_description
1 polymer ?
#
loop_
_entity_poly.entity_id
_entity_poly.type
_entity_poly.pdbx_seq_one_letter_code
_entity_poly.pdbx_strand_id
1 'polypeptide(L)'
;MAKFLVWTDLHDEFWNKLPDIPDAALDVDALLLAGDVSTKGRHVDAALILWNQLRKPVIMVRGNHEFYGAVIPEIIAEEQARLLQMNAAGADIRMLDGDVTEVAGTRIIGATLWTDLDLYPGMSAPARAAVYQAMNDFSQIRMTPKRHLEIDDWLEMHWRDRNAVMAHLDTPYDGPTIVMTHHIPVREMVHPLREIGAPARYVSNAGFASDMAWQLRDKKIDHWICGHSHDNRSAVIEGYHGDIPFVSNARGYPKEGCAFNPERVIETMPDSCPELDGVLE
;
A
#
# COMPACT_ATOMS: atom_id res chain seq x y z
N MET A 1 19.15 -11.21 -6.53
CA MET A 1 17.86 -10.82 -7.11
C MET A 1 16.79 -11.39 -6.22
N ALA A 2 15.92 -10.55 -5.68
CA ALA A 2 14.78 -10.97 -4.87
C ALA A 2 13.48 -10.72 -5.63
N LYS A 3 12.51 -11.62 -5.49
CA LYS A 3 11.24 -11.63 -6.25
C LYS A 3 10.05 -11.56 -5.32
N PHE A 4 9.09 -10.71 -5.64
CA PHE A 4 7.93 -10.46 -4.79
C PHE A 4 6.65 -10.55 -5.60
N LEU A 5 5.70 -11.37 -5.15
CA LEU A 5 4.34 -11.39 -5.69
C LEU A 5 3.57 -10.19 -5.15
N VAL A 6 2.89 -9.42 -5.99
CA VAL A 6 2.27 -8.15 -5.60
C VAL A 6 0.78 -8.14 -5.87
N TRP A 7 -0.05 -8.07 -4.84
CA TRP A 7 -1.51 -7.92 -4.95
C TRP A 7 -2.02 -6.76 -4.12
N THR A 8 -3.03 -6.05 -4.63
CA THR A 8 -3.74 -4.97 -3.92
C THR A 8 -5.25 -5.16 -4.07
N ASP A 9 -6.05 -4.58 -3.18
CA ASP A 9 -7.50 -4.46 -3.34
C ASP A 9 -8.19 -5.79 -3.68
N LEU A 10 -7.85 -6.87 -2.94
CA LEU A 10 -8.39 -8.21 -3.20
C LEU A 10 -9.90 -8.28 -2.99
N HIS A 11 -10.43 -7.46 -2.07
CA HIS A 11 -11.86 -7.33 -1.80
C HIS A 11 -12.57 -8.69 -1.66
N ASP A 12 -11.97 -9.59 -0.87
CA ASP A 12 -12.48 -10.95 -0.73
C ASP A 12 -13.92 -11.01 -0.21
N GLU A 13 -14.37 -9.94 0.46
CA GLU A 13 -15.73 -9.77 0.96
C GLU A 13 -16.78 -9.70 -0.15
N PHE A 14 -16.37 -9.28 -1.35
CA PHE A 14 -17.22 -9.22 -2.53
C PHE A 14 -17.04 -10.44 -3.42
N TRP A 15 -15.83 -10.99 -3.47
CA TRP A 15 -15.52 -12.16 -4.29
C TRP A 15 -15.86 -13.50 -3.63
N ASN A 16 -16.00 -13.53 -2.30
CA ASN A 16 -16.17 -14.73 -1.47
C ASN A 16 -15.09 -15.81 -1.69
N LYS A 17 -13.93 -15.41 -2.22
CA LYS A 17 -12.76 -16.26 -2.42
C LYS A 17 -11.51 -15.42 -2.63
N LEU A 18 -10.38 -15.93 -2.16
CA LEU A 18 -9.06 -15.42 -2.53
C LEU A 18 -8.70 -15.81 -3.96
N PRO A 19 -7.77 -15.10 -4.62
CA PRO A 19 -7.17 -15.56 -5.86
C PRO A 19 -6.50 -16.92 -5.66
N ASP A 20 -6.51 -17.75 -6.69
CA ASP A 20 -5.73 -18.98 -6.70
C ASP A 20 -4.23 -18.63 -6.72
N ILE A 21 -3.42 -19.43 -6.03
CA ILE A 21 -1.97 -19.27 -6.04
C ILE A 21 -1.43 -19.64 -7.42
N PRO A 22 -0.78 -18.73 -8.16
CA PRO A 22 -0.23 -19.05 -9.47
C PRO A 22 1.11 -19.79 -9.36
N ASP A 23 1.51 -20.47 -10.44
CA ASP A 23 2.81 -21.15 -10.54
C ASP A 23 3.99 -20.19 -10.32
N ALA A 24 3.85 -18.92 -10.75
CA ALA A 24 4.85 -17.88 -10.53
C ALA A 24 5.17 -17.67 -9.04
N ALA A 25 4.23 -17.97 -8.13
CA ALA A 25 4.41 -17.83 -6.70
C ALA A 25 5.35 -18.89 -6.08
N LEU A 26 5.76 -19.91 -6.83
CA LEU A 26 6.68 -20.94 -6.35
C LEU A 26 8.12 -20.40 -6.20
N ASP A 27 8.49 -19.40 -7.01
CA ASP A 27 9.85 -18.82 -7.07
C ASP A 27 9.96 -17.43 -6.44
N VAL A 28 8.94 -16.99 -5.68
CA VAL A 28 8.99 -15.70 -4.97
C VAL A 28 9.55 -15.85 -3.57
N ASP A 29 10.13 -14.76 -3.06
CA ASP A 29 10.65 -14.63 -1.71
C ASP A 29 9.56 -14.24 -0.71
N ALA A 30 8.56 -13.45 -1.14
CA ALA A 30 7.39 -13.12 -0.34
C ALA A 30 6.18 -12.69 -1.20
N LEU A 31 5.01 -12.73 -0.57
CA LEU A 31 3.78 -12.10 -1.07
C LEU A 31 3.59 -10.74 -0.39
N LEU A 32 3.33 -9.71 -1.20
CA LEU A 32 3.07 -8.34 -0.78
C LEU A 32 1.59 -8.01 -1.01
N LEU A 33 0.88 -7.65 0.07
CA LEU A 33 -0.54 -7.27 0.07
C LEU A 33 -0.70 -5.79 0.43
N ALA A 34 -0.97 -4.94 -0.56
CA ALA A 34 -1.03 -3.48 -0.34
C ALA A 34 -2.45 -2.95 -0.02
N GLY A 35 -3.06 -3.51 1.02
CA GLY A 35 -4.36 -3.08 1.55
C GLY A 35 -5.58 -3.58 0.79
N ASP A 36 -6.75 -3.35 1.38
CA ASP A 36 -8.08 -3.74 0.90
C ASP A 36 -8.18 -5.22 0.53
N VAL A 37 -7.62 -6.06 1.40
CA VAL A 37 -7.75 -7.52 1.31
C VAL A 37 -9.13 -7.94 1.76
N SER A 38 -9.55 -7.47 2.94
CA SER A 38 -10.86 -7.76 3.53
C SER A 38 -11.18 -6.88 4.74
N THR A 39 -12.47 -6.79 5.04
CA THR A 39 -13.02 -6.01 6.17
C THR A 39 -12.97 -6.74 7.51
N LYS A 40 -13.00 -5.99 8.63
CA LYS A 40 -13.26 -6.51 9.99
C LYS A 40 -12.25 -7.58 10.44
N GLY A 41 -10.97 -7.32 10.20
CA GLY A 41 -9.88 -8.23 10.59
C GLY A 41 -9.82 -9.55 9.80
N ARG A 42 -10.68 -9.78 8.80
CA ARG A 42 -10.64 -11.01 7.97
C ARG A 42 -9.42 -11.09 7.06
N HIS A 43 -8.77 -9.96 6.78
CA HIS A 43 -7.51 -9.95 6.04
C HIS A 43 -6.40 -10.71 6.78
N VAL A 44 -6.42 -10.76 8.11
CA VAL A 44 -5.49 -11.58 8.90
C VAL A 44 -5.74 -13.07 8.67
N ASP A 45 -7.01 -13.50 8.56
CA ASP A 45 -7.34 -14.88 8.21
C ASP A 45 -6.93 -15.21 6.77
N ALA A 46 -7.18 -14.27 5.85
CA ALA A 46 -6.75 -14.40 4.46
C ALA A 46 -5.23 -14.54 4.35
N ALA A 47 -4.46 -13.73 5.08
CA ALA A 47 -3.01 -13.83 5.12
C ALA A 47 -2.54 -15.20 5.66
N LEU A 48 -3.21 -15.75 6.68
CA LEU A 48 -2.91 -17.09 7.18
C LEU A 48 -3.22 -18.19 6.17
N ILE A 49 -4.32 -18.07 5.42
CA ILE A 49 -4.67 -19.01 4.33
C ILE A 49 -3.59 -18.97 3.24
N LEU A 50 -3.22 -17.76 2.78
CA LEU A 50 -2.21 -17.56 1.75
C LEU A 50 -0.84 -18.06 2.21
N TRP A 51 -0.44 -17.75 3.45
CA TRP A 51 0.79 -18.27 4.04
C TRP A 51 0.80 -19.80 4.11
N ASN A 52 -0.32 -20.45 4.47
CA ASN A 52 -0.40 -21.91 4.50
C ASN A 52 -0.27 -22.55 3.12
N GLN A 53 -0.76 -21.88 2.07
CA GLN A 53 -0.67 -22.35 0.69
C GLN A 53 0.73 -22.11 0.10
N LEU A 54 1.33 -20.93 0.34
CA LEU A 54 2.60 -20.52 -0.25
C LEU A 54 3.83 -21.01 0.54
N ARG A 55 3.72 -21.07 1.87
CA ARG A 55 4.84 -21.24 2.81
C ARG A 55 5.96 -20.21 2.59
N LYS A 56 5.57 -18.99 2.24
CA LYS A 56 6.43 -17.81 2.08
C LYS A 56 5.93 -16.69 3.02
N PRO A 57 6.81 -15.76 3.45
CA PRO A 57 6.39 -14.58 4.18
C PRO A 57 5.27 -13.83 3.47
N VAL A 58 4.26 -13.41 4.23
CA VAL A 58 3.17 -12.54 3.75
C VAL A 58 3.32 -11.19 4.42
N ILE A 59 3.69 -10.18 3.64
CA ILE A 59 3.88 -8.80 4.11
C ILE A 59 2.67 -8.00 3.67
N MET A 60 2.06 -7.27 4.60
CA MET A 60 0.82 -6.57 4.33
C MET A 60 0.76 -5.20 4.99
N VAL A 61 0.02 -4.30 4.35
CA VAL A 61 -0.46 -3.04 4.97
C VAL A 61 -1.97 -3.07 4.99
N ARG A 62 -2.57 -2.25 5.86
CA ARG A 62 -4.02 -2.01 5.84
C ARG A 62 -4.35 -1.01 4.75
N GLY A 63 -5.46 -1.23 4.07
CA GLY A 63 -6.20 -0.20 3.36
C GLY A 63 -7.31 0.38 4.23
N ASN A 64 -8.27 1.04 3.59
CA ASN A 64 -9.39 1.64 4.30
C ASN A 64 -10.50 0.61 4.59
N HIS A 65 -10.66 -0.42 3.75
CA HIS A 65 -11.67 -1.46 3.94
C HIS A 65 -11.40 -2.34 5.15
N GLU A 66 -10.14 -2.50 5.56
CA GLU A 66 -9.80 -3.20 6.81
C GLU A 66 -10.56 -2.63 8.01
N PHE A 67 -10.85 -1.32 8.01
CA PHE A 67 -11.58 -0.61 9.07
C PHE A 67 -13.10 -0.52 8.87
N TYR A 68 -13.64 -1.00 7.74
CA TYR A 68 -15.07 -0.87 7.45
C TYR A 68 -15.93 -1.65 8.45
N GLY A 69 -16.85 -0.93 9.10
CA GLY A 69 -17.72 -1.44 10.14
C GLY A 69 -17.03 -1.69 11.48
N ALA A 70 -15.84 -1.11 11.70
CA ALA A 70 -15.04 -1.28 12.90
C ALA A 70 -14.69 0.06 13.57
N VAL A 71 -14.16 -0.04 14.80
CA VAL A 71 -13.55 1.07 15.54
C VAL A 71 -12.04 0.92 15.43
N ILE A 72 -11.34 1.89 14.82
CA ILE A 72 -9.93 1.77 14.42
C ILE A 72 -9.03 1.26 15.57
N PRO A 73 -8.98 1.89 16.76
CA PRO A 73 -8.10 1.42 17.83
C PRO A 73 -8.41 0.00 18.31
N GLU A 74 -9.69 -0.40 18.32
CA GLU A 74 -10.13 -1.70 18.80
C GLU A 74 -9.73 -2.81 17.82
N ILE A 75 -9.97 -2.60 16.52
CA ILE A 75 -9.66 -3.61 15.51
C ILE A 75 -8.15 -3.77 15.31
N ILE A 76 -7.36 -2.69 15.38
CA ILE A 76 -5.89 -2.77 15.34
C ILE A 76 -5.37 -3.64 16.50
N ALA A 77 -5.88 -3.44 17.72
CA ALA A 77 -5.46 -4.22 18.87
C ALA A 77 -5.82 -5.72 18.73
N GLU A 78 -7.02 -6.02 18.20
CA GLU A 78 -7.45 -7.39 17.91
C GLU A 78 -6.54 -8.07 16.87
N GLU A 79 -6.29 -7.41 15.75
CA GLU A 79 -5.45 -7.91 14.67
C GLU A 79 -4.02 -8.18 15.13
N GLN A 80 -3.43 -7.25 15.90
CA GLN A 80 -2.10 -7.41 16.48
C GLN A 80 -2.02 -8.64 17.39
N ALA A 81 -3.01 -8.85 18.25
CA ALA A 81 -3.06 -10.02 19.12
C ALA A 81 -3.17 -11.33 18.32
N ARG A 82 -3.99 -11.35 17.26
CA ARG A 82 -4.14 -12.51 16.37
C ARG A 82 -2.87 -12.81 15.60
N LEU A 83 -2.24 -11.80 15.01
CA LEU A 83 -0.96 -11.94 14.30
C LEU A 83 0.14 -12.48 15.22
N LEU A 84 0.24 -11.98 16.45
CA LEU A 84 1.20 -12.48 17.43
C LEU A 84 1.00 -13.97 17.73
N GLN A 85 -0.25 -14.40 17.90
CA GLN A 85 -0.57 -15.81 18.14
C GLN A 85 -0.23 -16.69 16.92
N MET A 86 -0.59 -16.25 15.72
CA MET A 86 -0.32 -16.97 14.48
C MET A 86 1.19 -17.12 14.24
N ASN A 87 1.95 -16.05 14.43
CA ASN A 87 3.40 -16.06 14.26
C ASN A 87 4.10 -16.89 15.35
N ALA A 88 3.59 -16.88 16.59
CA ALA A 88 4.08 -17.79 17.64
C ALA A 88 3.81 -19.27 17.31
N ALA A 89 2.78 -19.57 16.51
CA ALA A 89 2.50 -20.90 15.98
C ALA A 89 3.30 -21.25 14.71
N GLY A 90 4.22 -20.38 14.29
CA GLY A 90 5.13 -20.61 13.17
C GLY A 90 4.71 -19.97 11.84
N ALA A 91 3.65 -19.15 11.82
CA ALA A 91 3.36 -18.31 10.66
C ALA A 91 4.44 -17.23 10.46
N ASP A 92 4.58 -16.75 9.22
CA ASP A 92 5.38 -15.55 8.92
C ASP A 92 4.49 -14.54 8.19
N ILE A 93 3.71 -13.80 8.99
CA ILE A 93 2.80 -12.76 8.53
C ILE A 93 3.19 -11.45 9.21
N ARG A 94 3.50 -10.43 8.42
CA ARG A 94 4.01 -9.15 8.93
C ARG A 94 3.09 -8.03 8.45
N MET A 95 2.37 -7.43 9.39
CA MET A 95 1.56 -6.24 9.16
C MET A 95 2.42 -5.00 9.43
N LEU A 96 2.58 -4.15 8.43
CA LEU A 96 3.30 -2.88 8.53
C LEU A 96 2.29 -1.73 8.70
N ASP A 97 2.49 -0.91 9.72
CA ASP A 97 1.64 0.25 10.06
C ASP A 97 2.54 1.46 10.37
N GLY A 98 3.18 2.00 9.33
CA GLY A 98 4.27 2.97 9.48
C GLY A 98 5.54 2.30 10.00
N ASP A 99 5.82 1.07 9.53
CA ASP A 99 6.95 0.26 10.00
C ASP A 99 7.72 -0.35 8.82
N VAL A 100 8.82 -1.02 9.13
CA VAL A 100 9.76 -1.60 8.18
C VAL A 100 10.08 -3.05 8.52
N THR A 101 10.29 -3.86 7.49
CA THR A 101 10.83 -5.23 7.63
C THR A 101 11.85 -5.50 6.54
N GLU A 102 12.49 -6.67 6.60
CA GLU A 102 13.42 -7.14 5.57
C GLU A 102 13.06 -8.55 5.12
N VAL A 103 13.12 -8.77 3.81
CA VAL A 103 13.00 -10.10 3.19
C VAL A 103 14.02 -10.19 2.06
N ALA A 104 14.81 -11.25 2.04
CA ALA A 104 15.79 -11.53 0.98
C ALA A 104 16.77 -10.36 0.69
N GLY A 105 17.15 -9.60 1.74
CA GLY A 105 18.04 -8.44 1.62
C GLY A 105 17.37 -7.19 1.04
N THR A 106 16.03 -7.19 0.95
CA THR A 106 15.22 -6.05 0.51
C THR A 106 14.48 -5.46 1.70
N ARG A 107 14.69 -4.16 1.93
CA ARG A 107 13.93 -3.38 2.91
C ARG A 107 12.53 -3.13 2.39
N ILE A 108 11.51 -3.43 3.18
CA ILE A 108 10.10 -3.21 2.84
C ILE A 108 9.51 -2.28 3.89
N ILE A 109 9.12 -1.08 3.47
CA ILE A 109 8.47 -0.07 4.31
C ILE A 109 6.98 -0.08 3.99
N GLY A 110 6.11 -0.03 5.01
CA GLY A 110 4.68 -0.13 4.78
C GLY A 110 3.82 0.72 5.72
N ALA A 111 2.79 1.36 5.16
CA ALA A 111 1.74 2.06 5.90
C ALA A 111 0.44 2.09 5.07
N THR A 112 -0.69 2.43 5.70
CA THR A 112 -1.90 2.76 4.93
C THR A 112 -1.67 3.99 4.06
N LEU A 113 -0.94 4.98 4.61
CA LEU A 113 -0.67 6.30 4.04
C LEU A 113 -1.97 6.90 3.52
N TRP A 114 -2.90 7.25 4.42
CA TRP A 114 -4.04 8.11 4.08
C TRP A 114 -3.58 9.35 3.31
N THR A 115 -4.46 10.07 2.62
CA THR A 115 -4.05 11.23 1.81
C THR A 115 -4.04 12.55 2.60
N ASP A 116 -3.25 13.54 2.15
CA ASP A 116 -3.27 14.91 2.69
C ASP A 116 -4.50 15.73 2.23
N LEU A 117 -5.31 15.16 1.34
CA LEU A 117 -6.45 15.79 0.69
C LEU A 117 -6.05 17.09 -0.07
N ASP A 118 -4.81 17.19 -0.53
CA ASP A 118 -4.22 18.36 -1.21
C ASP A 118 -3.55 18.00 -2.55
N LEU A 119 -4.12 17.04 -3.27
CA LEU A 119 -3.62 16.58 -4.58
C LEU A 119 -3.47 17.68 -5.64
N TYR A 120 -4.29 18.74 -5.57
CA TYR A 120 -4.25 19.84 -6.52
C TYR A 120 -4.04 21.18 -5.82
N PRO A 121 -3.02 21.97 -6.22
CA PRO A 121 -2.71 23.24 -5.58
C PRO A 121 -3.91 24.18 -5.47
N GLY A 122 -4.19 24.65 -4.26
CA GLY A 122 -5.28 25.60 -3.98
C GLY A 122 -6.68 24.99 -3.92
N MET A 123 -6.80 23.66 -4.01
CA MET A 123 -8.10 22.96 -4.05
C MET A 123 -8.39 22.10 -2.81
N SER A 124 -7.55 22.12 -1.78
CA SER A 124 -7.76 21.30 -0.57
C SER A 124 -9.11 21.51 0.11
N ALA A 125 -9.59 22.76 0.24
CA ALA A 125 -10.89 23.04 0.85
C ALA A 125 -12.07 22.37 0.11
N PRO A 126 -12.28 22.59 -1.21
CA PRO A 126 -13.32 21.87 -1.95
C PRO A 126 -13.06 20.35 -2.04
N ALA A 127 -11.80 19.92 -2.07
CA ALA A 127 -11.45 18.50 -2.05
C ALA A 127 -11.92 17.81 -0.78
N ARG A 128 -11.62 18.37 0.40
CA ARG A 128 -12.07 17.83 1.71
C ARG A 128 -13.59 17.70 1.77
N ALA A 129 -14.32 18.71 1.30
CA ALA A 129 -15.78 18.66 1.27
C ALA A 129 -16.30 17.57 0.32
N ALA A 130 -15.73 17.46 -0.88
CA ALA A 130 -16.12 16.45 -1.86
C ALA A 130 -15.80 15.02 -1.39
N VAL A 131 -14.61 14.81 -0.82
CA VAL A 131 -14.16 13.53 -0.27
C VAL A 131 -15.05 13.10 0.90
N TYR A 132 -15.31 14.01 1.84
CA TYR A 132 -16.20 13.74 2.98
C TYR A 132 -17.60 13.28 2.55
N GLN A 133 -18.12 13.87 1.46
CA GLN A 133 -19.44 13.53 0.93
C GLN A 133 -19.47 12.26 0.08
N ALA A 134 -18.38 11.94 -0.61
CA ALA A 134 -18.34 10.88 -1.61
C ALA A 134 -17.85 9.54 -1.05
N MET A 135 -16.95 9.54 -0.06
CA MET A 135 -16.30 8.33 0.43
C MET A 135 -17.09 7.68 1.55
N ASN A 136 -17.29 6.36 1.43
CA ASN A 136 -18.03 5.58 2.42
C ASN A 136 -17.29 5.51 3.77
N ASP A 137 -15.99 5.74 3.77
CA ASP A 137 -15.07 5.81 4.89
C ASP A 137 -15.65 6.57 6.08
N PHE A 138 -16.15 7.78 5.85
CA PHE A 138 -16.72 8.65 6.90
C PHE A 138 -18.03 8.12 7.48
N SER A 139 -18.65 7.12 6.85
CA SER A 139 -19.86 6.44 7.34
C SER A 139 -19.58 5.03 7.87
N GLN A 140 -18.56 4.35 7.37
CA GLN A 140 -18.25 2.95 7.71
C GLN A 140 -17.20 2.83 8.81
N ILE A 141 -16.32 3.82 8.93
CA ILE A 141 -15.20 3.80 9.87
C ILE A 141 -15.55 4.63 11.10
N ARG A 142 -15.10 4.16 12.26
CA ARG A 142 -15.27 4.84 13.55
C ARG A 142 -13.93 5.01 14.25
N MET A 143 -13.76 6.15 14.90
CA MET A 143 -12.62 6.41 15.79
C MET A 143 -12.93 6.02 17.24
N THR A 144 -14.22 6.04 17.61
CA THR A 144 -14.73 5.52 18.88
C THR A 144 -16.09 4.86 18.62
N PRO A 145 -16.64 4.03 19.54
CA PRO A 145 -17.95 3.41 19.33
C PRO A 145 -19.08 4.38 18.97
N LYS A 146 -18.98 5.66 19.36
CA LYS A 146 -20.01 6.68 19.14
C LYS A 146 -19.64 7.75 18.09
N ARG A 147 -18.39 7.78 17.60
CA ARG A 147 -17.90 8.82 16.68
C ARG A 147 -17.31 8.21 15.43
N HIS A 148 -17.83 8.62 14.28
CA HIS A 148 -17.30 8.25 12.98
C HIS A 148 -15.95 8.92 12.71
N LEU A 149 -15.25 8.43 11.69
CA LEU A 149 -14.08 9.10 11.13
C LEU A 149 -14.46 10.51 10.67
N GLU A 150 -13.60 11.49 10.96
CA GLU A 150 -13.70 12.86 10.45
C GLU A 150 -12.44 13.24 9.66
N ILE A 151 -12.49 14.37 8.95
CA ILE A 151 -11.38 14.84 8.10
C ILE A 151 -10.11 15.08 8.92
N ASP A 152 -10.23 15.58 10.14
CA ASP A 152 -9.06 15.84 10.98
C ASP A 152 -8.36 14.54 11.40
N ASP A 153 -9.11 13.47 11.68
CA ASP A 153 -8.52 12.14 11.97
C ASP A 153 -7.81 11.58 10.74
N TRP A 154 -8.43 11.71 9.55
CA TRP A 154 -7.84 11.29 8.27
C TRP A 154 -6.48 11.97 8.05
N LEU A 155 -6.42 13.28 8.24
CA LEU A 155 -5.19 14.06 8.09
C LEU A 155 -4.16 13.70 9.17
N GLU A 156 -4.58 13.47 10.41
CA GLU A 156 -3.67 13.02 11.48
C GLU A 156 -3.00 11.68 11.11
N MET A 157 -3.80 10.72 10.63
CA MET A 157 -3.28 9.43 10.18
C MET A 157 -2.38 9.57 8.95
N HIS A 158 -2.70 10.44 7.99
CA HIS A 158 -1.81 10.75 6.86
C HIS A 158 -0.45 11.24 7.36
N TRP A 159 -0.41 12.26 8.22
CA TRP A 159 0.86 12.83 8.67
C TRP A 159 1.67 11.85 9.50
N ARG A 160 1.02 11.04 10.33
CA ARG A 160 1.66 9.93 11.07
C ARG A 160 2.36 8.97 10.11
N ASP A 161 1.61 8.43 9.15
CA ASP A 161 2.10 7.43 8.21
C ASP A 161 3.18 8.00 7.30
N ARG A 162 2.96 9.21 6.75
CA ARG A 162 3.94 9.91 5.93
C ARG A 162 5.25 10.12 6.69
N ASN A 163 5.19 10.62 7.91
CA ASN A 163 6.40 10.89 8.68
C ASN A 163 7.17 9.60 8.99
N ALA A 164 6.48 8.51 9.31
CA ALA A 164 7.10 7.21 9.54
C ALA A 164 7.78 6.66 8.27
N VAL A 165 7.07 6.66 7.13
CA VAL A 165 7.61 6.23 5.84
C VAL A 165 8.84 7.04 5.45
N MET A 166 8.75 8.37 5.54
CA MET A 166 9.87 9.26 5.21
C MET A 166 11.07 9.04 6.14
N ALA A 167 10.84 8.84 7.44
CA ALA A 167 11.92 8.56 8.40
C ALA A 167 12.66 7.25 8.09
N HIS A 168 11.94 6.20 7.68
CA HIS A 168 12.58 4.96 7.22
C HIS A 168 13.35 5.16 5.92
N LEU A 169 12.81 5.91 4.96
CA LEU A 169 13.49 6.23 3.71
C LEU A 169 14.78 7.05 3.93
N ASP A 170 14.77 7.94 4.93
CA ASP A 170 15.93 8.76 5.34
C ASP A 170 16.98 7.97 6.12
N THR A 171 16.63 6.78 6.61
CA THR A 171 17.59 5.87 7.25
C THR A 171 18.42 5.18 6.17
N PRO A 172 19.76 5.26 6.19
CA PRO A 172 20.60 4.58 5.20
C PRO A 172 20.35 3.06 5.16
N TYR A 173 20.35 2.49 3.96
CA TYR A 173 20.22 1.06 3.73
C TYR A 173 20.97 0.66 2.46
N ASP A 174 21.85 -0.33 2.59
CA ASP A 174 22.75 -0.74 1.50
C ASP A 174 22.04 -1.59 0.44
N GLY A 175 20.91 -2.22 0.79
CA GLY A 175 20.11 -3.03 -0.13
C GLY A 175 19.03 -2.25 -0.89
N PRO A 176 18.22 -2.96 -1.69
CA PRO A 176 17.06 -2.39 -2.35
C PRO A 176 15.92 -2.07 -1.37
N THR A 177 15.09 -1.09 -1.70
CA THR A 177 13.94 -0.65 -0.91
C THR A 177 12.64 -0.72 -1.69
N ILE A 178 11.67 -1.45 -1.16
CA ILE A 178 10.28 -1.43 -1.61
C ILE A 178 9.46 -0.61 -0.61
N VAL A 179 8.59 0.26 -1.11
CA VAL A 179 7.57 0.93 -0.31
C VAL A 179 6.19 0.41 -0.70
N MET A 180 5.37 0.08 0.30
CA MET A 180 4.00 -0.36 0.12
C MET A 180 3.06 0.62 0.83
N THR A 181 2.16 1.22 0.06
CA THR A 181 1.08 2.03 0.63
C THR A 181 -0.25 1.58 0.10
N HIS A 182 -1.33 1.84 0.82
CA HIS A 182 -2.64 1.58 0.25
C HIS A 182 -3.06 2.74 -0.66
N HIS A 183 -3.12 3.97 -0.13
CA HIS A 183 -3.41 5.12 -0.98
C HIS A 183 -2.19 5.51 -1.82
N ILE A 184 -2.48 6.26 -2.88
CA ILE A 184 -1.50 6.66 -3.88
C ILE A 184 -0.71 7.87 -3.36
N PRO A 185 0.62 7.83 -3.32
CA PRO A 185 1.41 8.98 -2.85
C PRO A 185 1.64 10.06 -3.92
N VAL A 186 1.38 9.77 -5.21
CA VAL A 186 1.79 10.61 -6.34
C VAL A 186 0.69 10.75 -7.39
N ARG A 187 0.54 11.95 -7.95
CA ARG A 187 -0.52 12.27 -8.90
C ARG A 187 -0.42 11.47 -10.20
N GLU A 188 0.78 11.11 -10.63
CA GLU A 188 1.07 10.39 -11.87
C GLU A 188 0.34 9.04 -11.97
N MET A 189 0.00 8.46 -10.82
CA MET A 189 -0.75 7.21 -10.73
C MET A 189 -2.28 7.40 -10.89
N VAL A 190 -2.82 8.63 -10.75
CA VAL A 190 -4.26 8.92 -10.92
C VAL A 190 -4.66 8.77 -12.39
N HIS A 191 -5.58 7.84 -12.67
CA HIS A 191 -6.01 7.54 -14.04
C HIS A 191 -6.55 8.79 -14.76
N PRO A 192 -6.17 9.08 -16.03
CA PRO A 192 -6.58 10.32 -16.70
C PRO A 192 -8.09 10.47 -16.84
N LEU A 193 -8.83 9.36 -16.97
CA LEU A 193 -10.30 9.41 -17.01
C LEU A 193 -10.93 9.84 -15.69
N ARG A 194 -10.22 9.78 -14.55
CA ARG A 194 -10.67 10.34 -13.27
C ARG A 194 -10.51 11.87 -13.23
N GLU A 195 -9.67 12.44 -14.09
CA GLU A 195 -9.52 13.89 -14.19
C GLU A 195 -10.61 14.55 -15.07
N ILE A 196 -11.41 13.75 -15.78
CA ILE A 196 -12.48 14.24 -16.66
C ILE A 196 -13.81 14.34 -15.90
N GLY A 197 -14.60 15.38 -16.14
CA GLY A 197 -15.99 15.48 -15.71
C GLY A 197 -16.25 16.62 -14.73
N ALA A 198 -17.23 16.42 -13.83
CA ALA A 198 -17.66 17.47 -12.92
C ALA A 198 -16.53 17.88 -11.94
N PRO A 199 -16.41 19.17 -11.59
CA PRO A 199 -15.38 19.65 -10.66
C PRO A 199 -15.31 18.87 -9.34
N ALA A 200 -16.47 18.47 -8.78
CA ALA A 200 -16.53 17.67 -7.56
C ALA A 200 -15.84 16.30 -7.71
N ARG A 201 -16.02 15.63 -8.86
CA ARG A 201 -15.36 14.35 -9.18
C ARG A 201 -13.85 14.55 -9.34
N TYR A 202 -13.44 15.63 -10.00
CA TYR A 202 -12.03 15.97 -10.16
C TYR A 202 -11.35 16.13 -8.81
N VAL A 203 -11.88 16.99 -7.92
CA VAL A 203 -11.27 17.25 -6.61
C VAL A 203 -11.39 16.07 -5.64
N SER A 204 -12.38 15.19 -5.80
CA SER A 204 -12.49 13.98 -4.97
C SER A 204 -11.34 12.97 -5.19
N ASN A 205 -10.57 13.12 -6.28
CA ASN A 205 -9.34 12.32 -6.47
C ASN A 205 -8.34 12.51 -5.33
N ALA A 206 -8.41 13.62 -4.59
CA ALA A 206 -7.59 13.85 -3.41
C ALA A 206 -7.88 12.85 -2.27
N GLY A 207 -9.03 12.18 -2.28
CA GLY A 207 -9.30 11.06 -1.36
C GLY A 207 -8.50 9.81 -1.72
N PHE A 208 -8.06 9.67 -2.98
CA PHE A 208 -7.33 8.50 -3.45
C PHE A 208 -5.82 8.72 -3.51
N ALA A 209 -5.37 9.95 -3.80
CA ALA A 209 -3.97 10.27 -4.02
C ALA A 209 -3.52 11.57 -3.33
N SER A 210 -2.22 11.64 -3.03
CA SER A 210 -1.49 12.87 -2.65
C SER A 210 -0.49 13.26 -3.76
N ASP A 211 0.19 14.40 -3.60
CA ASP A 211 1.27 14.84 -4.51
C ASP A 211 2.63 14.92 -3.80
N MET A 212 3.24 13.75 -3.56
CA MET A 212 4.54 13.62 -2.90
C MET A 212 5.72 13.49 -3.88
N ALA A 213 5.48 13.60 -5.19
CA ALA A 213 6.48 13.25 -6.21
C ALA A 213 7.81 14.00 -6.03
N TRP A 214 7.75 15.29 -5.67
CA TRP A 214 8.94 16.11 -5.42
C TRP A 214 9.75 15.63 -4.20
N GLN A 215 9.08 15.27 -3.11
CA GLN A 215 9.66 14.85 -1.84
C GLN A 215 10.29 13.46 -1.90
N LEU A 216 9.98 12.68 -2.94
CA LEU A 216 10.52 11.34 -3.14
C LEU A 216 11.77 11.33 -4.03
N ARG A 217 12.07 12.41 -4.75
CA ARG A 217 13.17 12.42 -5.74
C ARG A 217 14.54 12.18 -5.12
N ASP A 218 14.77 12.59 -3.88
CA ASP A 218 16.03 12.38 -3.18
C ASP A 218 16.10 11.04 -2.42
N LYS A 219 15.08 10.17 -2.56
CA LYS A 219 15.02 8.88 -1.86
C LYS A 219 15.48 7.74 -2.78
N LYS A 220 16.15 6.75 -2.19
CA LYS A 220 16.51 5.50 -2.85
C LYS A 220 15.35 4.51 -2.70
N ILE A 221 14.59 4.33 -3.77
CA ILE A 221 13.40 3.49 -3.83
C ILE A 221 13.44 2.67 -5.12
N ASP A 222 13.40 1.35 -4.99
CA ASP A 222 13.45 0.42 -6.11
C ASP A 222 12.06 0.11 -6.66
N HIS A 223 11.03 0.08 -5.80
CA HIS A 223 9.62 -0.01 -6.20
C HIS A 223 8.72 0.66 -5.19
N TRP A 224 7.63 1.24 -5.69
CA TRP A 224 6.50 1.68 -4.88
C TRP A 224 5.22 0.96 -5.30
N ILE A 225 4.60 0.25 -4.37
CA ILE A 225 3.34 -0.48 -4.60
C ILE A 225 2.20 0.32 -3.96
N CYS A 226 1.13 0.56 -4.71
CA CYS A 226 -0.09 1.20 -4.20
C CYS A 226 -1.39 0.64 -4.80
N GLY A 227 -2.51 0.86 -4.12
CA GLY A 227 -3.84 0.34 -4.49
C GLY A 227 -4.91 1.43 -4.51
N HIS A 228 -6.08 1.12 -3.93
CA HIS A 228 -7.22 1.98 -3.59
C HIS A 228 -8.02 2.55 -4.79
N SER A 229 -7.34 2.98 -5.86
CA SER A 229 -8.00 3.54 -7.04
C SER A 229 -8.65 2.48 -7.93
N HIS A 230 -8.24 1.22 -7.80
CA HIS A 230 -8.61 0.11 -8.70
C HIS A 230 -8.20 0.32 -10.17
N ASP A 231 -7.44 1.38 -10.45
CA ASP A 231 -6.90 1.67 -11.76
C ASP A 231 -5.50 1.03 -11.84
N ASN A 232 -5.45 -0.23 -12.28
CA ASN A 232 -4.18 -0.94 -12.46
C ASN A 232 -3.29 -0.17 -13.43
N ARG A 233 -2.26 0.46 -12.86
CA ARG A 233 -1.36 1.35 -13.57
C ARG A 233 0.06 1.10 -13.16
N SER A 234 0.98 1.47 -14.04
CA SER A 234 2.38 1.67 -13.69
C SER A 234 2.80 3.04 -14.17
N ALA A 235 3.66 3.68 -13.39
CA ALA A 235 4.29 4.95 -13.72
C ALA A 235 5.75 4.90 -13.27
N VAL A 236 6.56 5.81 -13.79
CA VAL A 236 7.94 5.99 -13.35
C VAL A 236 8.12 7.47 -13.04
N ILE A 237 8.69 7.75 -11.88
CA ILE A 237 9.09 9.10 -11.48
C ILE A 237 10.61 9.14 -11.45
N GLU A 238 11.19 10.15 -12.10
CA GLU A 238 12.64 10.36 -12.08
C GLU A 238 13.11 10.76 -10.68
N GLY A 239 14.06 10.00 -10.12
CA GLY A 239 14.73 10.27 -8.85
C GLY A 239 16.23 10.52 -9.04
N TYR A 240 16.86 11.12 -8.02
CA TYR A 240 18.29 11.42 -7.98
C TYR A 240 19.16 10.17 -7.74
N HIS A 241 18.55 9.10 -7.22
CA HIS A 241 19.19 7.80 -7.01
C HIS A 241 18.76 6.75 -8.05
N GLY A 242 18.10 7.19 -9.13
CA GLY A 242 17.50 6.32 -10.14
C GLY A 242 16.01 6.56 -10.29
N ASP A 243 15.43 5.95 -11.32
CA ASP A 243 14.00 5.94 -11.56
C ASP A 243 13.25 5.20 -10.46
N ILE A 244 12.10 5.74 -10.04
CA ILE A 244 11.22 5.17 -9.03
C ILE A 244 9.99 4.58 -9.73
N PRO A 245 9.92 3.26 -9.94
CA PRO A 245 8.77 2.63 -10.56
C PRO A 245 7.62 2.47 -9.54
N PHE A 246 6.45 2.93 -9.94
CA PHE A 246 5.18 2.74 -9.23
C PHE A 246 4.36 1.66 -9.90
N VAL A 247 3.70 0.82 -9.10
CA VAL A 247 2.84 -0.25 -9.59
C VAL A 247 1.57 -0.38 -8.74
N SER A 248 0.45 -0.55 -9.42
CA SER A 248 -0.79 -1.04 -8.84
C SER A 248 -1.25 -2.32 -9.54
N ASN A 249 -1.68 -3.30 -8.75
CA ASN A 249 -2.23 -4.57 -9.23
C ASN A 249 -3.46 -4.95 -8.40
N ALA A 250 -4.46 -4.08 -8.48
CA ALA A 250 -5.75 -4.20 -7.83
C ALA A 250 -6.56 -5.32 -8.47
N ARG A 251 -7.20 -6.13 -7.61
CA ARG A 251 -8.30 -7.00 -8.05
C ARG A 251 -9.60 -6.24 -8.20
N GLY A 252 -9.83 -5.27 -7.32
CA GLY A 252 -11.01 -4.40 -7.32
C GLY A 252 -12.32 -5.17 -7.10
N TYR A 253 -13.44 -4.50 -7.35
CA TYR A 253 -14.76 -5.12 -7.23
C TYR A 253 -15.11 -5.98 -8.44
N PRO A 254 -15.96 -7.04 -8.28
CA PRO A 254 -16.31 -7.96 -9.36
C PRO A 254 -16.83 -7.35 -10.68
N LYS A 255 -17.39 -6.14 -10.63
CA LYS A 255 -18.01 -5.48 -11.80
C LYS A 255 -17.14 -4.39 -12.42
N GLU A 256 -15.99 -4.08 -11.85
CA GLU A 256 -15.10 -3.03 -12.37
C GLU A 256 -14.24 -3.50 -13.52
N GLY A 257 -13.99 -4.81 -13.60
CA GLY A 257 -13.17 -5.38 -14.67
C GLY A 257 -11.71 -4.92 -14.62
N CYS A 258 -11.18 -4.71 -13.42
CA CYS A 258 -9.77 -4.39 -13.21
C CYS A 258 -8.88 -5.45 -13.88
N ALA A 259 -7.81 -5.00 -14.54
CA ALA A 259 -6.86 -5.87 -15.22
C ALA A 259 -5.90 -6.53 -14.21
N PHE A 260 -6.46 -7.23 -13.23
CA PHE A 260 -5.69 -7.91 -12.18
C PHE A 260 -4.86 -9.03 -12.77
N ASN A 261 -3.57 -9.00 -12.50
CA ASN A 261 -2.67 -10.08 -12.86
C ASN A 261 -2.26 -10.86 -11.59
N PRO A 262 -2.80 -12.06 -11.34
CA PRO A 262 -2.40 -12.85 -10.17
C PRO A 262 -0.91 -13.20 -10.20
N GLU A 263 -0.27 -13.22 -11.37
CA GLU A 263 1.16 -13.54 -11.56
C GLU A 263 2.08 -12.32 -11.50
N ARG A 264 1.60 -11.15 -11.06
CA ARG A 264 2.41 -9.93 -11.04
C ARG A 264 3.55 -10.07 -10.02
N VAL A 265 4.74 -10.32 -10.54
CA VAL A 265 6.00 -10.32 -9.78
C VAL A 265 6.77 -9.03 -10.04
N ILE A 266 7.37 -8.46 -9.00
CA ILE A 266 8.42 -7.44 -9.11
C ILE A 266 9.74 -8.03 -8.64
N GLU A 267 10.83 -7.52 -9.19
CA GLU A 267 12.18 -7.96 -8.86
C GLU A 267 12.99 -6.79 -8.32
N THR A 268 13.82 -7.06 -7.31
CA THR A 268 14.82 -6.12 -6.82
C THR A 268 16.21 -6.72 -6.96
N MET A 269 17.16 -5.86 -7.25
CA MET A 269 18.57 -6.22 -7.40
C MET A 269 19.35 -5.56 -6.26
N PRO A 270 20.27 -6.27 -5.62
CA PRO A 270 21.28 -5.60 -4.81
C PRO A 270 21.99 -4.58 -5.69
N ASP A 271 22.30 -3.40 -5.16
CA ASP A 271 23.19 -2.47 -5.85
C ASP A 271 24.43 -3.24 -6.27
N SER A 272 24.77 -3.20 -7.56
CA SER A 272 26.09 -3.66 -7.96
C SER A 272 27.09 -2.78 -7.22
N CYS A 273 27.83 -3.36 -6.27
CA CYS A 273 29.04 -2.73 -5.75
C CYS A 273 29.81 -2.24 -6.98
N PRO A 274 30.11 -0.93 -7.11
CA PRO A 274 30.99 -0.51 -8.17
C PRO A 274 32.24 -1.35 -8.00
N GLU A 275 32.58 -2.16 -9.01
CA GLU A 275 33.90 -2.76 -9.05
C GLU A 275 34.86 -1.59 -8.79
N LEU A 276 35.62 -1.68 -7.71
CA LEU A 276 36.78 -0.83 -7.53
C LEU A 276 37.69 -1.23 -8.69
N ASP A 277 37.49 -0.59 -9.84
CA ASP A 277 38.35 -0.69 -11.00
C ASP A 277 39.75 -0.49 -10.47
N GLY A 278 40.52 -1.58 -10.55
CA GLY A 278 41.81 -1.69 -9.94
C GLY A 278 42.69 -0.53 -10.38
N VAL A 279 42.99 0.36 -9.45
CA VAL A 279 44.23 1.14 -9.53
C VAL A 279 45.30 0.27 -8.90
N LEU A 280 45.73 -0.75 -9.66
CA LEU A 280 47.04 -1.35 -9.51
C LEU A 280 47.97 -0.68 -10.54
N GLU A 281 49.06 -0.15 -9.99
CA GLU A 281 50.29 0.41 -10.58
C GLU A 281 50.28 1.85 -11.12
#